data_AF-A0A061J6Z5-F1
#
_entry.id   AF-A0A061J6Z5-F1
#
_cell.length_a   1.000
_cell.length_b   1.000
_cell.length_c   1.000
_cell.angle_alpha   90.00
_cell.angle_beta   90.00
_cell.angle_gamma   90.00
#
_symmetry.space_group_name_H-M   'P 1'
#
loop_
_entity.id
_entity.type
_entity.pdbx_description
1 polymer ?
#
loop_
_entity_poly.entity_id
_entity_poly.type
_entity_poly.pdbx_seq_one_letter_code
_entity_poly.pdbx_strand_id
1 'polypeptide(L)'
;MRRDAQFSVVCLGTGKGASTVYDGSCSPGYVLCVNDRPLILFGAGYGVTRQCLRYFGVVPSNIFVFSNRSHMSAELPVIIAVESRSGRRLRIIASEAVMARLREHRLAEVRSRLEDVRAADGGSVCDFVAMPCCGALPGANLLPYCLPEVESVSLVVFDASATEASCGVAVSQNGVSLVALTGDCAYNPELHHTILRMAPVVILDGRHKASRDHAGFANILHAVANCGVPPQRVFIGQYGQPWEAPPVVKGSVVFPIVEGAVVALGEEPLRAHISATATVTERMQCAERRDVDDEEEDEVVRPAAVTSSRRVDTHTHSEVRPKKVFLVNNESPDASPTLMMVQQLRTMAQVKQRVSELLHLRPVGALFSAETGHRLTSLSQFLHGMRVVATKVGGRPFGDTPASRLSGRKQPLTVPQKPLEGNSSLSLELRDYMQRACQSLRGCVGCESLAAVDTTTRGDDEGAAVVPGSRGSCPRIHSASGVTAELSPETLYSGKHVGAVQRDASGRGGAVCSLRFTTLGT
;
A
#
# COMPACT_ATOMS: atom_id res chain seq x y z
N MET A 1 34.68 6.59 10.77
CA MET A 1 33.68 5.51 10.61
C MET A 1 32.50 6.08 9.85
N ARG A 2 32.22 5.60 8.63
CA ARG A 2 30.97 5.96 7.93
C ARG A 2 29.84 5.31 8.72
N ARG A 3 28.82 6.08 9.11
CA ARG A 3 27.59 5.49 9.64
C ARG A 3 26.93 4.76 8.48
N ASP A 4 26.72 3.46 8.61
CA ASP A 4 25.97 2.70 7.63
C ASP A 4 24.59 3.33 7.49
N ALA A 5 24.19 3.62 6.26
CA ALA A 5 22.91 4.28 6.00
C ALA A 5 21.77 3.36 6.43
N GLN A 6 20.84 3.88 7.23
CA GLN A 6 19.71 3.10 7.71
C GLN A 6 18.59 3.12 6.69
N PHE A 7 18.22 1.95 6.18
CA PHE A 7 17.11 1.79 5.25
C PHE A 7 15.83 1.39 5.98
N SER A 8 14.69 1.85 5.50
CA SER A 8 13.39 1.40 5.99
C SER A 8 12.29 1.52 4.94
N VAL A 9 11.23 0.72 5.08
CA VAL A 9 9.98 0.88 4.31
C VAL A 9 8.88 1.37 5.24
N VAL A 10 8.20 2.45 4.87
CA VAL A 10 7.00 2.94 5.55
C VAL A 10 5.77 2.53 4.76
N CYS A 11 4.83 1.81 5.37
CA CYS A 11 3.55 1.49 4.76
C CYS A 11 2.61 2.69 4.84
N LEU A 12 2.12 3.17 3.71
CA LEU A 12 1.15 4.27 3.63
C LEU A 12 -0.30 3.80 3.67
N GLY A 13 -0.55 2.56 3.24
CA GLY A 13 -1.89 2.00 3.16
C GLY A 13 -1.88 0.54 2.74
N THR A 14 -2.98 -0.16 3.02
CA THR A 14 -3.20 -1.59 2.72
C THR A 14 -4.54 -1.85 2.05
N GLY A 15 -5.24 -0.80 1.61
CA GLY A 15 -6.59 -0.86 1.08
C GLY A 15 -6.75 -1.72 -0.16
N LYS A 16 -8.00 -2.03 -0.51
CA LYS A 16 -8.38 -2.65 -1.80
C LYS A 16 -8.77 -1.59 -2.81
N GLY A 17 -9.08 -2.02 -4.04
CA GLY A 17 -9.62 -1.20 -5.12
C GLY A 17 -10.67 -0.16 -4.69
N ALA A 18 -11.62 -0.59 -3.86
CA ALA A 18 -12.74 0.23 -3.42
C ALA A 18 -12.54 0.88 -2.03
N SER A 19 -11.54 0.44 -1.26
CA SER A 19 -11.47 0.77 0.17
C SER A 19 -11.28 2.26 0.45
N THR A 20 -10.55 2.98 -0.39
CA THR A 20 -10.39 4.43 -0.17
C THR A 20 -11.68 5.18 -0.43
N VAL A 21 -12.48 4.72 -1.40
CA VAL A 21 -13.72 5.39 -1.81
C VAL A 21 -14.82 5.17 -0.78
N TYR A 22 -15.01 3.92 -0.34
CA TYR A 22 -16.13 3.57 0.54
C TYR A 22 -15.79 3.64 2.03
N ASP A 23 -14.54 3.35 2.37
CA ASP A 23 -14.13 3.18 3.77
C ASP A 23 -13.12 4.24 4.23
N GLY A 24 -12.61 5.06 3.30
CA GLY A 24 -11.55 6.04 3.56
C GLY A 24 -10.15 5.45 3.77
N SER A 25 -9.99 4.12 3.65
CA SER A 25 -8.70 3.45 3.86
C SER A 25 -7.78 3.64 2.66
N CYS A 26 -6.57 4.13 2.90
CA CYS A 26 -5.59 4.39 1.84
C CYS A 26 -5.30 3.13 1.03
N SER A 27 -5.23 3.29 -0.30
CA SER A 27 -4.78 2.25 -1.22
C SER A 27 -3.37 1.77 -0.88
N PRO A 28 -2.93 0.61 -1.39
CA PRO A 28 -1.58 0.11 -1.16
C PRO A 28 -0.54 1.13 -1.59
N GLY A 29 0.36 1.46 -0.67
CA GLY A 29 1.44 2.40 -0.93
C GLY A 29 2.56 2.19 0.06
N TYR A 30 3.80 2.32 -0.39
CA TYR A 30 4.99 2.16 0.45
C TYR A 30 6.03 3.22 0.12
N VAL A 31 6.83 3.65 1.08
CA VAL A 31 7.94 4.58 0.84
C VAL A 31 9.22 3.97 1.37
N LEU A 32 10.19 3.75 0.49
CA LEU A 32 11.56 3.43 0.92
C LEU A 32 12.23 4.71 1.40
N CYS A 33 12.83 4.65 2.57
CA CYS A 33 13.51 5.75 3.21
C CYS A 33 14.98 5.41 3.45
N VAL A 34 15.84 6.42 3.35
CA VAL A 34 17.25 6.36 3.73
C VAL A 34 17.51 7.43 4.79
N ASN A 35 17.92 7.03 5.99
CA ASN A 35 18.08 7.93 7.13
C ASN A 35 16.85 8.83 7.32
N ASP A 36 15.66 8.21 7.32
CA ASP A 36 14.35 8.88 7.45
C ASP A 36 13.93 9.83 6.32
N ARG A 37 14.71 9.91 5.23
CA ARG A 37 14.34 10.71 4.05
C ARG A 37 13.66 9.83 3.01
N PRO A 38 12.50 10.23 2.45
CA PRO A 38 11.80 9.45 1.44
C PRO A 38 12.63 9.43 0.14
N LEU A 39 12.95 8.23 -0.36
CA LEU A 39 13.74 8.02 -1.58
C LEU A 39 12.86 7.69 -2.79
N ILE A 40 11.94 6.75 -2.63
CA ILE A 40 11.02 6.30 -3.68
C ILE A 40 9.67 5.91 -3.09
N LEU A 41 8.60 6.32 -3.77
CA LEU A 41 7.22 5.93 -3.47
C LEU A 41 6.84 4.74 -4.37
N PHE A 42 6.31 3.68 -3.79
CA PHE A 42 5.77 2.52 -4.51
C PHE A 42 4.24 2.56 -4.46
N GLY A 43 3.61 2.70 -5.62
CA GLY A 43 2.17 2.90 -5.78
C GLY A 43 1.75 4.37 -5.69
N ALA A 44 0.73 4.72 -6.44
CA ALA A 44 0.10 6.05 -6.50
C ALA A 44 -1.43 5.91 -6.60
N GLY A 45 -1.99 4.96 -5.83
CA GLY A 45 -3.43 4.76 -5.73
C GLY A 45 -4.15 5.82 -4.91
N TYR A 46 -5.46 5.65 -4.74
CA TYR A 46 -6.28 6.59 -3.96
C TYR A 46 -5.78 6.75 -2.52
N GLY A 47 -5.65 8.00 -2.08
CA GLY A 47 -5.22 8.38 -0.73
C GLY A 47 -3.71 8.31 -0.51
N VAL A 48 -2.93 7.74 -1.43
CA VAL A 48 -1.50 7.52 -1.26
C VAL A 48 -0.74 8.84 -1.17
N THR A 49 -1.07 9.82 -2.03
CA THR A 49 -0.45 11.15 -2.01
C THR A 49 -0.68 11.85 -0.68
N ARG A 50 -1.93 11.83 -0.19
CA ARG A 50 -2.29 12.42 1.10
C ARG A 50 -1.51 11.79 2.24
N GLN A 51 -1.38 10.47 2.25
CA GLN A 51 -0.60 9.78 3.30
C GLN A 51 0.90 10.05 3.16
N CYS A 52 1.44 10.09 1.95
CA CYS A 52 2.85 10.43 1.72
C CYS A 52 3.16 11.83 2.26
N LEU A 53 2.34 12.84 1.91
CA LEU A 53 2.45 14.20 2.44
C LEU A 53 2.27 14.26 3.96
N ARG A 54 1.37 13.46 4.53
CA ARG A 54 1.18 13.38 5.98
C ARG A 54 2.43 12.89 6.71
N TYR A 55 3.08 11.84 6.21
CA TYR A 55 4.24 11.25 6.88
C TYR A 55 5.55 11.99 6.60
N PHE A 56 5.70 12.55 5.40
CA PHE A 56 6.98 13.08 4.92
C PHE A 56 6.96 14.56 4.54
N GLY A 57 5.79 15.18 4.43
CA GLY A 57 5.62 16.55 3.93
C GLY A 57 5.89 16.73 2.44
N VAL A 58 6.30 15.67 1.74
CA VAL A 58 6.71 15.70 0.33
C VAL A 58 6.47 14.34 -0.33
N VAL A 59 6.11 14.35 -1.61
CA VAL A 59 6.14 13.14 -2.46
C VAL A 59 7.55 12.97 -3.01
N PRO A 60 8.25 11.84 -2.80
CA PRO A 60 9.59 11.64 -3.35
C PRO A 60 9.62 11.73 -4.88
N SER A 61 10.74 12.17 -5.44
CA SER A 61 10.87 12.42 -6.89
C SER A 61 10.80 11.14 -7.73
N ASN A 62 11.12 9.97 -7.15
CA ASN A 62 10.95 8.67 -7.79
C ASN A 62 9.63 8.05 -7.35
N ILE A 63 8.83 7.60 -8.32
CA ILE A 63 7.57 6.89 -8.10
C ILE A 63 7.59 5.60 -8.92
N PHE A 64 7.57 4.45 -8.26
CA PHE A 64 7.40 3.14 -8.88
C PHE A 64 5.91 2.77 -8.94
N VAL A 65 5.41 2.36 -10.10
CA VAL A 65 4.00 2.00 -10.30
C VAL A 65 3.87 0.53 -10.67
N PHE A 66 3.13 -0.22 -9.85
CA PHE A 66 3.00 -1.67 -10.00
C PHE A 66 2.06 -2.10 -11.14
N SER A 67 0.96 -1.35 -11.36
CA SER A 67 -0.03 -1.63 -12.41
C SER A 67 -0.86 -0.39 -12.71
N ASN A 68 -1.69 -0.45 -13.75
CA ASN A 68 -2.58 0.63 -14.16
C ASN A 68 -3.95 0.62 -13.44
N ARG A 69 -4.22 -0.38 -12.59
CA ARG A 69 -5.39 -0.39 -11.70
C ARG A 69 -5.43 0.84 -10.81
N SER A 70 -6.65 1.29 -10.51
CA SER A 70 -6.86 2.56 -9.82
C SER A 70 -6.28 2.61 -8.41
N HIS A 71 -6.29 1.50 -7.65
CA HIS A 71 -5.63 1.46 -6.34
C HIS A 71 -4.09 1.43 -6.42
N MET A 72 -3.50 1.40 -7.61
CA MET A 72 -2.05 1.46 -7.79
C MET A 72 -1.58 2.73 -8.49
N SER A 73 -2.44 3.44 -9.22
CA SER A 73 -2.00 4.53 -10.11
C SER A 73 -2.98 5.69 -10.29
N ALA A 74 -4.16 5.68 -9.65
CA ALA A 74 -5.20 6.67 -9.95
C ALA A 74 -4.80 8.13 -9.66
N GLU A 75 -3.94 8.38 -8.67
CA GLU A 75 -3.52 9.75 -8.32
C GLU A 75 -2.35 10.25 -9.17
N LEU A 76 -1.74 9.37 -9.98
CA LEU A 76 -0.55 9.69 -10.77
C LEU A 76 -0.70 10.95 -11.66
N PRO A 77 -1.80 11.14 -12.43
CA PRO A 77 -1.96 12.35 -13.25
C PRO A 77 -1.97 13.64 -12.42
N VAL A 78 -2.61 13.61 -11.25
CA VAL A 78 -2.70 14.75 -10.33
C VAL A 78 -1.33 15.05 -9.72
N ILE A 79 -0.62 14.01 -9.25
CA ILE A 79 0.74 14.15 -8.70
C ILE A 79 1.64 14.82 -9.75
N ILE A 80 1.66 14.31 -10.98
CA ILE A 80 2.47 14.88 -12.06
C ILE A 80 2.10 16.35 -12.31
N ALA A 81 0.81 16.67 -12.43
CA ALA A 81 0.35 18.03 -12.72
C ALA A 81 0.68 19.02 -11.60
N VAL A 82 0.63 18.61 -10.33
CA VAL A 82 0.88 19.49 -9.18
C VAL A 82 2.38 19.70 -8.95
N GLU A 83 3.16 18.61 -8.97
CA GLU A 83 4.60 18.66 -8.71
C GLU A 83 5.35 19.41 -9.82
N SER A 84 4.95 19.21 -11.08
CA SER A 84 5.54 19.92 -12.22
C SER A 84 5.31 21.42 -12.21
N ARG A 85 4.12 21.88 -11.80
CA ARG A 85 3.84 23.31 -11.59
C ARG A 85 4.68 23.92 -10.47
N SER A 86 5.16 23.09 -9.55
CA SER A 86 6.08 23.48 -8.49
C SER A 86 7.56 23.40 -8.92
N GLY A 87 7.82 23.20 -10.22
CA GLY A 87 9.18 23.07 -10.78
C GLY A 87 9.86 21.74 -10.46
N ARG A 88 9.16 20.78 -9.86
CA ARG A 88 9.72 19.47 -9.52
C ARG A 88 9.56 18.51 -10.68
N ARG A 89 10.68 17.95 -11.13
CA ARG A 89 10.72 16.89 -12.14
C ARG A 89 10.63 15.53 -11.48
N LEU A 90 9.52 14.84 -11.72
CA LEU A 90 9.30 13.48 -11.22
C LEU A 90 9.87 12.44 -12.17
N ARG A 91 10.17 11.27 -11.63
CA ARG A 91 10.54 10.06 -12.36
C ARG A 91 9.54 8.96 -12.09
N ILE A 92 8.79 8.59 -13.12
CA ILE A 92 7.80 7.52 -13.09
C ILE A 92 8.46 6.26 -13.63
N ILE A 93 8.56 5.25 -12.76
CA ILE A 93 9.25 3.98 -13.03
C ILE A 93 8.21 2.87 -13.04
N ALA A 94 8.23 2.01 -14.04
CA ALA A 94 7.38 0.82 -14.10
C ALA A 94 7.99 -0.22 -15.05
N SER A 95 7.43 -1.43 -15.10
CA SER A 95 7.74 -2.34 -16.21
C SER A 95 7.30 -1.74 -17.55
N GLU A 96 7.89 -2.18 -18.66
CA GLU A 96 7.51 -1.74 -20.02
C GLU A 96 6.01 -1.92 -20.29
N ALA A 97 5.45 -3.09 -19.93
CA ALA A 97 4.04 -3.39 -20.12
C ALA A 97 3.12 -2.47 -19.30
N VAL A 98 3.47 -2.19 -18.03
CA VAL A 98 2.72 -1.28 -17.17
C VAL A 98 2.84 0.16 -17.67
N MET A 99 4.05 0.59 -18.06
CA MET A 99 4.30 1.93 -18.58
C MET A 99 3.49 2.21 -19.86
N ALA A 100 3.39 1.23 -20.76
CA ALA A 100 2.55 1.33 -21.95
C ALA A 100 1.08 1.59 -21.57
N ARG A 101 0.52 0.80 -20.65
CA ARG A 101 -0.86 0.98 -20.16
C ARG A 101 -1.09 2.32 -19.47
N LEU A 102 -0.14 2.77 -18.66
CA LEU A 102 -0.22 4.07 -18.00
C LEU A 102 -0.27 5.21 -19.02
N ARG A 103 0.58 5.20 -20.05
CA ARG A 103 0.59 6.24 -21.11
C ARG A 103 -0.67 6.23 -21.96
N GLU A 104 -1.15 5.03 -22.28
CA GLU A 104 -2.33 4.85 -23.13
C GLU A 104 -3.60 5.29 -22.41
N HIS A 105 -3.79 4.86 -21.16
CA HIS A 105 -5.07 5.00 -20.45
C HIS A 105 -5.01 6.00 -19.28
N ARG A 106 -4.04 5.88 -18.36
CA ARG A 106 -4.01 6.68 -17.12
C ARG A 106 -3.63 8.13 -17.35
N LEU A 107 -2.64 8.35 -18.22
CA LEU A 107 -2.02 9.65 -18.44
C LEU A 107 -2.59 10.38 -19.67
N ALA A 108 -3.63 9.82 -20.30
CA ALA A 108 -4.27 10.42 -21.46
C ALA A 108 -4.81 11.83 -21.13
N GLU A 109 -5.39 12.02 -19.94
CA GLU A 109 -5.97 13.30 -19.52
C GLU A 109 -4.93 14.41 -19.29
N VAL A 110 -3.68 14.05 -18.97
CA VAL A 110 -2.57 14.99 -18.77
C VAL A 110 -1.62 15.05 -19.96
N ARG A 111 -1.91 14.32 -21.04
CA ARG A 111 -1.03 14.21 -22.21
C ARG A 111 -0.70 15.56 -22.82
N SER A 112 -1.71 16.40 -23.06
CA SER A 112 -1.49 17.76 -23.60
C SER A 112 -0.54 18.55 -22.71
N ARG A 113 -0.70 18.49 -21.38
CA ARG A 113 0.22 19.17 -20.45
C ARG A 113 1.64 18.60 -20.48
N LEU A 114 1.79 17.30 -20.67
CA LEU A 114 3.09 16.65 -20.80
C LEU A 114 3.81 17.08 -22.09
N GLU A 115 3.06 17.39 -23.15
CA GLU A 115 3.57 17.85 -24.44
C GLU A 115 3.81 19.36 -24.47
N ASP A 116 2.88 20.16 -23.94
CA ASP A 116 2.89 21.64 -23.93
C ASP A 116 4.01 22.22 -23.06
N VAL A 117 4.37 21.51 -21.98
CA VAL A 117 5.44 21.93 -21.06
C VAL A 117 6.81 21.41 -21.52
N ARG A 118 6.96 21.00 -22.79
CA ARG A 118 8.24 21.11 -23.48
C ARG A 118 8.58 22.59 -23.64
N ALA A 119 8.94 23.21 -22.52
CA ALA A 119 9.30 24.61 -22.39
C ALA A 119 10.60 24.89 -23.15
N ALA A 120 10.89 26.18 -23.36
CA ALA A 120 12.00 26.74 -24.13
C ALA A 120 13.41 26.15 -23.85
N ASP A 121 13.56 25.42 -22.75
CA ASP A 121 14.80 24.83 -22.25
C ASP A 121 14.96 23.34 -22.68
N GLY A 122 13.95 22.78 -23.38
CA GLY A 122 13.95 21.40 -23.90
C GLY A 122 13.66 20.30 -22.87
N GLY A 123 13.32 20.65 -21.62
CA GLY A 123 13.05 19.70 -20.54
C GLY A 123 11.64 19.10 -20.58
N SER A 124 11.52 17.79 -20.28
CA SER A 124 10.23 17.11 -20.05
C SER A 124 9.71 17.37 -18.62
N VAL A 125 8.39 17.42 -18.46
CA VAL A 125 7.69 17.54 -17.17
C VAL A 125 8.07 16.45 -16.17
N CYS A 126 8.26 15.24 -16.68
CA CYS A 126 8.64 14.07 -15.92
C CYS A 126 9.45 13.11 -16.78
N ASP A 127 10.23 12.27 -16.12
CA ASP A 127 10.98 11.18 -16.74
C ASP A 127 10.17 9.90 -16.64
N PHE A 128 9.99 9.21 -17.75
CA PHE A 128 9.36 7.89 -17.76
C PHE A 128 10.43 6.82 -17.97
N VAL A 129 10.65 5.99 -16.96
CA VAL A 129 11.60 4.87 -17.01
C VAL A 129 10.81 3.58 -17.15
N ALA A 130 10.75 3.07 -18.37
CA ALA A 130 10.21 1.76 -18.68
C ALA A 130 11.31 0.72 -18.49
N MET A 131 11.13 -0.20 -17.54
CA MET A 131 12.11 -1.24 -17.24
C MET A 131 11.72 -2.57 -17.90
N PRO A 132 12.67 -3.28 -18.54
CA PRO A 132 12.39 -4.61 -19.06
C PRO A 132 12.04 -5.54 -17.90
N CYS A 133 10.98 -6.32 -18.09
CA CYS A 133 10.53 -7.27 -17.09
C CYS A 133 11.25 -8.61 -17.28
N CYS A 134 11.78 -9.19 -16.21
CA CYS A 134 12.32 -10.54 -16.25
C CYS A 134 11.17 -11.55 -16.39
N GLY A 135 10.87 -11.99 -17.61
CA GLY A 135 9.98 -13.13 -17.84
C GLY A 135 10.64 -14.48 -17.49
N ALA A 136 11.97 -14.49 -17.33
CA ALA A 136 12.74 -15.63 -16.86
C ALA A 136 13.10 -15.49 -15.37
N LEU A 137 13.34 -16.63 -14.71
CA LEU A 137 13.75 -16.71 -13.31
C LEU A 137 14.89 -15.70 -12.99
N PRO A 138 14.88 -15.07 -11.80
CA PRO A 138 15.92 -14.14 -11.36
C PRO A 138 17.29 -14.84 -11.41
N GLY A 139 18.17 -14.29 -12.23
CA GLY A 139 19.44 -14.90 -12.63
C GLY A 139 19.82 -14.59 -14.09
N ALA A 140 18.85 -14.20 -14.92
CA ALA A 140 19.16 -13.54 -16.19
C ALA A 140 19.89 -12.22 -15.92
N ASN A 141 20.95 -11.93 -16.68
CA ASN A 141 21.79 -10.72 -16.61
C ASN A 141 21.02 -9.44 -16.97
N LEU A 142 19.94 -9.12 -16.27
CA LEU A 142 19.30 -7.83 -16.39
C LEU A 142 20.14 -6.78 -15.67
N LEU A 143 20.39 -5.68 -16.37
CA LEU A 143 21.08 -4.54 -15.80
C LEU A 143 20.14 -3.90 -14.76
N PRO A 144 20.52 -3.83 -13.48
CA PRO A 144 19.69 -3.18 -12.48
C PRO A 144 19.61 -1.67 -12.77
N TYR A 145 18.46 -1.06 -12.50
CA TYR A 145 18.29 0.38 -12.65
C TYR A 145 18.73 1.09 -11.38
N CYS A 146 19.86 1.83 -11.43
CA CYS A 146 20.35 2.62 -10.30
C CYS A 146 19.56 3.94 -10.17
N LEU A 147 19.12 4.26 -8.95
CA LEU A 147 18.44 5.53 -8.68
C LEU A 147 19.44 6.69 -8.75
N PRO A 148 19.19 7.75 -9.54
CA PRO A 148 20.14 8.86 -9.71
C PRO A 148 20.50 9.61 -8.42
N GLU A 149 19.58 9.68 -7.45
CA GLU A 149 19.79 10.39 -6.19
C GLU A 149 20.65 9.59 -5.22
N VAL A 150 20.70 8.26 -5.38
CA VAL A 150 21.44 7.33 -4.52
C VAL A 150 21.92 6.16 -5.38
N GLU A 151 23.06 6.34 -6.05
CA GLU A 151 23.60 5.36 -7.02
C GLU A 151 23.80 3.95 -6.43
N SER A 152 24.01 3.86 -5.11
CA SER A 152 24.11 2.59 -4.41
C SER A 152 22.79 1.81 -4.41
N VAL A 153 21.64 2.46 -4.61
CA VAL A 153 20.32 1.82 -4.59
C VAL A 153 19.91 1.49 -6.01
N SER A 154 19.56 0.24 -6.24
CA SER A 154 19.13 -0.25 -7.55
C SER A 154 17.83 -1.04 -7.49
N LEU A 155 17.11 -1.03 -8.62
CA LEU A 155 15.83 -1.69 -8.80
C LEU A 155 15.95 -2.79 -9.85
N VAL A 156 15.28 -3.91 -9.60
CA VAL A 156 15.07 -4.99 -10.58
C VAL A 156 13.57 -5.29 -10.62
N VAL A 157 13.00 -5.28 -11.82
CA VAL A 157 11.56 -5.49 -12.04
C VAL A 157 11.32 -6.94 -12.46
N PHE A 158 10.30 -7.56 -11.88
CA PHE A 158 9.89 -8.93 -12.18
C PHE A 158 8.39 -8.98 -12.44
N ASP A 159 7.97 -10.02 -13.18
CA ASP A 159 6.57 -10.15 -13.58
C ASP A 159 5.71 -10.60 -12.39
N ALA A 160 4.55 -9.97 -12.23
CA ALA A 160 3.58 -10.35 -11.21
C ALA A 160 2.39 -11.02 -11.91
N SER A 161 2.01 -12.21 -11.44
CA SER A 161 0.93 -12.97 -12.07
C SER A 161 -0.41 -12.28 -11.80
N ALA A 162 -0.95 -11.52 -12.75
CA ALA A 162 -2.26 -10.86 -12.61
C ALA A 162 -2.96 -10.77 -13.98
N THR A 163 -4.27 -10.50 -13.99
CA THR A 163 -5.04 -10.39 -15.25
C THR A 163 -4.72 -9.11 -16.04
N GLU A 164 -4.40 -8.01 -15.36
CA GLU A 164 -3.85 -6.80 -15.98
C GLU A 164 -2.32 -6.84 -15.92
N ALA A 165 -1.64 -6.13 -16.83
CA ALA A 165 -0.21 -5.89 -16.74
C ALA A 165 0.15 -5.39 -15.33
N SER A 166 0.90 -6.20 -14.61
CA SER A 166 1.37 -5.93 -13.26
C SER A 166 2.81 -6.36 -13.13
N CYS A 167 3.54 -5.77 -12.19
CA CYS A 167 4.90 -6.14 -11.91
C CYS A 167 5.19 -5.99 -10.42
N GLY A 168 6.23 -6.67 -9.97
CA GLY A 168 6.89 -6.41 -8.69
C GLY A 168 8.27 -5.81 -8.88
N VAL A 169 8.90 -5.45 -7.76
CA VAL A 169 10.24 -4.86 -7.72
C VAL A 169 11.04 -5.42 -6.57
N ALA A 170 12.29 -5.78 -6.85
CA ALA A 170 13.32 -6.04 -5.85
C ALA A 170 14.25 -4.82 -5.77
N VAL A 171 14.56 -4.41 -4.54
CA VAL A 171 15.42 -3.27 -4.23
C VAL A 171 16.70 -3.80 -3.61
N SER A 172 17.84 -3.34 -4.12
CA SER A 172 19.16 -3.68 -3.60
C SER A 172 19.98 -2.45 -3.26
N GLN A 173 20.91 -2.58 -2.31
CA GLN A 173 21.93 -1.58 -2.02
C GLN A 173 23.31 -2.20 -2.26
N ASN A 174 24.11 -1.60 -3.15
CA ASN A 174 25.44 -2.10 -3.53
C ASN A 174 25.41 -3.58 -3.93
N GLY A 175 24.35 -4.00 -4.65
CA GLY A 175 24.13 -5.39 -5.05
C GLY A 175 23.52 -6.29 -3.97
N VAL A 176 23.40 -5.84 -2.71
CA VAL A 176 22.78 -6.61 -1.62
C VAL A 176 21.28 -6.36 -1.59
N SER A 177 20.47 -7.41 -1.77
CA SER A 177 19.01 -7.30 -1.72
C SER A 177 18.52 -6.83 -0.35
N LEU A 178 17.65 -5.81 -0.35
CA LEU A 178 17.04 -5.25 0.85
C LEU A 178 15.58 -5.72 1.01
N VAL A 179 14.76 -5.51 -0.02
CA VAL A 179 13.32 -5.78 0.02
C VAL A 179 12.77 -6.14 -1.37
N ALA A 180 11.79 -7.04 -1.42
CA ALA A 180 10.98 -7.30 -2.62
C ALA A 180 9.50 -6.98 -2.38
N LEU A 181 8.82 -6.37 -3.35
CA LEU A 181 7.41 -5.97 -3.29
C LEU A 181 6.68 -6.45 -4.56
N THR A 182 5.49 -7.05 -4.44
CA THR A 182 4.85 -7.73 -5.60
C THR A 182 3.85 -6.92 -6.41
N GLY A 183 3.37 -5.76 -5.94
CA GLY A 183 2.17 -5.18 -6.54
C GLY A 183 0.96 -6.10 -6.37
N ASP A 184 0.01 -6.12 -7.31
CA ASP A 184 -1.06 -7.14 -7.34
C ASP A 184 -0.47 -8.47 -7.85
N CYS A 185 -0.65 -9.57 -7.13
CA CYS A 185 -0.07 -10.85 -7.54
C CYS A 185 -0.92 -12.05 -7.10
N ALA A 186 -1.46 -12.76 -8.09
CA ALA A 186 -2.12 -14.03 -7.96
C ALA A 186 -1.14 -15.12 -7.55
N TYR A 187 -1.65 -16.12 -6.85
CA TYR A 187 -0.81 -17.20 -6.37
C TYR A 187 -0.32 -18.10 -7.51
N ASN A 188 0.99 -18.11 -7.70
CA ASN A 188 1.72 -19.11 -8.48
C ASN A 188 2.84 -19.65 -7.57
N PRO A 189 2.86 -20.96 -7.24
CA PRO A 189 3.82 -21.53 -6.28
C PRO A 189 5.29 -21.27 -6.65
N GLU A 190 5.65 -21.49 -7.91
CA GLU A 190 7.03 -21.35 -8.40
C GLU A 190 7.49 -19.89 -8.35
N LEU A 191 6.62 -18.98 -8.81
CA LEU A 191 6.87 -17.54 -8.74
C LEU A 191 6.97 -17.06 -7.28
N HIS A 192 6.08 -17.51 -6.40
CA HIS A 192 6.12 -17.12 -4.98
C HIS A 192 7.38 -17.62 -4.27
N HIS A 193 7.80 -18.88 -4.49
CA HIS A 193 9.07 -19.38 -3.98
C HIS A 193 10.28 -18.60 -4.53
N THR A 194 10.18 -18.14 -5.76
CA THR A 194 11.19 -17.29 -6.39
C THR A 194 11.25 -15.92 -5.72
N ILE A 195 10.11 -15.24 -5.57
CA ILE A 195 9.99 -13.94 -4.91
C ILE A 195 10.48 -14.01 -3.45
N LEU A 196 10.09 -15.06 -2.72
CA LEU A 196 10.51 -15.28 -1.33
C LEU A 196 12.02 -15.40 -1.16
N ARG A 197 12.76 -15.75 -2.23
CA ARG A 197 14.22 -15.86 -2.23
C ARG A 197 14.93 -14.59 -2.73
N MET A 198 14.20 -13.59 -3.24
CA MET A 198 14.81 -12.39 -3.83
C MET A 198 15.42 -11.45 -2.79
N ALA A 199 14.90 -11.43 -1.56
CA ALA A 199 15.29 -10.49 -0.52
C ALA A 199 15.04 -11.04 0.89
N PRO A 200 15.78 -10.57 1.92
CA PRO A 200 15.54 -10.95 3.32
C PRO A 200 14.20 -10.43 3.85
N VAL A 201 13.66 -9.35 3.28
CA VAL A 201 12.35 -8.81 3.60
C VAL A 201 11.49 -8.84 2.34
N VAL A 202 10.27 -9.39 2.44
CA VAL A 202 9.35 -9.50 1.30
C VAL A 202 7.99 -8.95 1.69
N ILE A 203 7.39 -8.10 0.86
CA ILE A 203 6.04 -7.57 1.02
C ILE A 203 5.17 -8.12 -0.11
N LEU A 204 4.31 -9.07 0.23
CA LEU A 204 3.41 -9.76 -0.70
C LEU A 204 2.01 -9.15 -0.66
N ASP A 205 1.34 -9.12 -1.82
CA ASP A 205 -0.11 -8.98 -1.89
C ASP A 205 -0.78 -10.23 -1.35
N GLY A 206 -1.73 -10.03 -0.43
CA GLY A 206 -2.52 -11.13 0.11
C GLY A 206 -3.92 -10.70 0.48
N ARG A 207 -4.88 -11.58 0.21
CA ARG A 207 -6.29 -11.46 0.58
C ARG A 207 -6.70 -12.62 1.45
N HIS A 208 -7.82 -12.46 2.15
CA HIS A 208 -8.41 -13.56 2.93
C HIS A 208 -8.69 -14.79 2.05
N LYS A 209 -9.26 -14.59 0.87
CA LYS A 209 -9.46 -15.63 -0.15
C LYS A 209 -8.66 -15.29 -1.40
N ALA A 210 -8.01 -16.30 -1.97
CA ALA A 210 -7.31 -16.16 -3.25
C ALA A 210 -8.28 -15.79 -4.38
N SER A 211 -7.77 -15.11 -5.39
CA SER A 211 -8.48 -14.80 -6.62
C SER A 211 -7.55 -14.94 -7.83
N ARG A 212 -8.07 -14.62 -9.03
CA ARG A 212 -7.28 -14.57 -10.27
C ARG A 212 -6.21 -13.47 -10.27
N ASP A 213 -6.30 -12.51 -9.35
CA ASP A 213 -5.41 -11.35 -9.28
C ASP A 213 -4.60 -11.29 -7.98
N HIS A 214 -4.97 -12.09 -6.97
CA HIS A 214 -4.43 -11.96 -5.62
C HIS A 214 -4.21 -13.30 -4.95
N ALA A 215 -3.08 -13.47 -4.26
CA ALA A 215 -2.82 -14.63 -3.43
C ALA A 215 -3.71 -14.65 -2.18
N GLY A 216 -4.12 -15.84 -1.75
CA GLY A 216 -4.78 -16.03 -0.47
C GLY A 216 -3.78 -16.15 0.68
N PHE A 217 -4.16 -15.80 1.91
CA PHE A 217 -3.29 -15.97 3.08
C PHE A 217 -2.78 -17.41 3.24
N ALA A 218 -3.65 -18.42 3.03
CA ALA A 218 -3.26 -19.82 3.08
C ALA A 218 -2.18 -20.17 2.04
N ASN A 219 -2.26 -19.60 0.84
CA ASN A 219 -1.30 -19.82 -0.22
C ASN A 219 0.06 -19.22 0.13
N ILE A 220 0.08 -18.02 0.70
CA ILE A 220 1.30 -17.36 1.15
C ILE A 220 1.97 -18.17 2.27
N LEU A 221 1.19 -18.59 3.26
CA LEU A 221 1.70 -19.43 4.36
C LEU A 221 2.27 -20.75 3.83
N HIS A 222 1.58 -21.38 2.88
CA HIS A 222 2.05 -22.60 2.21
C HIS A 222 3.37 -22.35 1.46
N ALA A 223 3.49 -21.27 0.70
CA ALA A 223 4.73 -20.95 -0.02
C ALA A 223 5.91 -20.70 0.93
N VAL A 224 5.67 -19.99 2.04
CA VAL A 224 6.71 -19.74 3.06
C VAL A 224 7.14 -21.02 3.75
N ALA A 225 6.22 -21.94 4.04
CA ALA A 225 6.54 -23.23 4.64
C ALA A 225 7.36 -24.14 3.71
N ASN A 226 7.24 -23.96 2.38
CA ASN A 226 7.84 -24.84 1.38
C ASN A 226 8.99 -24.19 0.57
N CYS A 227 9.40 -22.95 0.87
CA CYS A 227 10.45 -22.28 0.10
C CYS A 227 11.90 -22.70 0.47
N GLY A 228 12.05 -23.69 1.36
CA GLY A 228 13.33 -24.24 1.82
C GLY A 228 14.07 -23.32 2.78
N VAL A 229 14.48 -22.14 2.29
CA VAL A 229 15.09 -21.07 3.10
C VAL A 229 14.12 -19.90 3.14
N PRO A 230 13.35 -19.72 4.23
CA PRO A 230 12.44 -18.60 4.34
C PRO A 230 13.21 -17.27 4.44
N PRO A 231 12.67 -16.18 3.88
CA PRO A 231 13.21 -14.85 4.14
C PRO A 231 13.08 -14.55 5.64
N GLN A 232 13.87 -13.58 6.12
CA GLN A 232 13.86 -13.19 7.52
C GLN A 232 12.46 -12.71 7.96
N ARG A 233 11.79 -11.93 7.10
CA ARG A 233 10.44 -11.42 7.35
C ARG A 233 9.63 -11.37 6.07
N VAL A 234 8.40 -11.85 6.16
CA VAL A 234 7.37 -11.71 5.12
C VAL A 234 6.26 -10.85 5.68
N PHE A 235 5.90 -9.81 4.94
CA PHE A 235 4.77 -8.95 5.23
C PHE A 235 3.67 -9.20 4.22
N ILE A 236 2.44 -9.34 4.70
CA ILE A 236 1.24 -9.39 3.87
C ILE A 236 0.61 -8.01 3.88
N GLY A 237 0.63 -7.36 2.72
CA GLY A 237 -0.05 -6.10 2.45
C GLY A 237 -1.33 -6.30 1.65
N GLN A 238 -1.98 -5.19 1.30
CA GLN A 238 -3.13 -5.16 0.39
C GLN A 238 -4.35 -6.00 0.84
N TYR A 239 -4.46 -6.40 2.09
CA TYR A 239 -5.61 -7.20 2.53
C TYR A 239 -6.91 -6.40 2.69
N GLY A 240 -6.87 -5.07 2.51
CA GLY A 240 -7.99 -4.15 2.69
C GLY A 240 -8.00 -3.51 4.06
N GLN A 241 -9.05 -3.83 4.82
CA GLN A 241 -9.29 -3.21 6.12
C GLN A 241 -8.47 -3.87 7.22
N PRO A 242 -8.13 -3.15 8.31
CA PRO A 242 -7.35 -3.70 9.41
C PRO A 242 -7.92 -5.00 10.03
N TRP A 243 -9.25 -5.16 10.06
CA TRP A 243 -9.90 -6.38 10.55
C TRP A 243 -9.87 -7.54 9.55
N GLU A 244 -9.50 -7.30 8.29
CA GLU A 244 -9.27 -8.33 7.27
C GLU A 244 -7.81 -8.81 7.26
N ALA A 245 -6.94 -8.22 8.08
CA ALA A 245 -5.54 -8.60 8.18
C ALA A 245 -5.38 -10.08 8.57
N PRO A 246 -4.36 -10.80 8.06
CA PRO A 246 -4.08 -12.15 8.47
C PRO A 246 -3.76 -12.22 9.98
N PRO A 247 -4.10 -13.33 10.66
CA PRO A 247 -3.78 -13.50 12.07
C PRO A 247 -2.27 -13.53 12.28
N VAL A 248 -1.80 -12.91 13.37
CA VAL A 248 -0.40 -12.97 13.78
C VAL A 248 -0.14 -14.27 14.51
N VAL A 249 0.67 -15.15 13.92
CA VAL A 249 1.08 -16.42 14.53
C VAL A 249 2.41 -16.22 15.27
N LYS A 250 2.45 -16.55 16.56
CA LYS A 250 3.66 -16.41 17.38
C LYS A 250 4.79 -17.29 16.83
N GLY A 251 5.96 -16.69 16.63
CA GLY A 251 7.13 -17.39 16.07
C GLY A 251 7.12 -17.56 14.54
N SER A 252 6.08 -17.08 13.87
CA SER A 252 6.05 -17.01 12.41
C SER A 252 6.96 -15.89 11.88
N VAL A 253 7.47 -16.07 10.67
CA VAL A 253 8.14 -15.01 9.89
C VAL A 253 7.14 -14.18 9.06
N VAL A 254 5.86 -14.56 9.06
CA VAL A 254 4.80 -13.91 8.28
C VAL A 254 3.97 -12.99 9.17
N PHE A 255 3.86 -11.72 8.77
CA PHE A 255 3.17 -10.67 9.53
C PHE A 255 2.24 -9.86 8.63
N PRO A 256 1.08 -9.36 9.13
CA PRO A 256 0.39 -8.28 8.46
C PRO A 256 1.23 -7.00 8.54
N ILE A 257 1.38 -6.27 7.44
CA ILE A 257 1.83 -4.87 7.50
C ILE A 257 0.61 -3.97 7.65
N VAL A 258 0.72 -2.89 8.41
CA VAL A 258 -0.39 -1.94 8.64
C VAL A 258 0.05 -0.55 8.20
N GLU A 259 -0.90 0.30 7.80
CA GLU A 259 -0.66 1.72 7.56
C GLU A 259 0.16 2.32 8.72
N GLY A 260 1.21 3.08 8.42
CA GLY A 260 2.12 3.72 9.36
C GLY A 260 3.21 2.80 9.91
N ALA A 261 3.20 1.50 9.61
CA ALA A 261 4.29 0.60 10.00
C ALA A 261 5.60 1.01 9.34
N VAL A 262 6.69 0.97 10.11
CA VAL A 262 8.06 1.17 9.63
C VAL A 262 8.80 -0.16 9.72
N VAL A 263 9.31 -0.64 8.59
CA VAL A 263 10.07 -1.88 8.48
C VAL A 263 11.53 -1.51 8.24
N ALA A 264 12.39 -1.65 9.25
CA ALA A 264 13.83 -1.46 9.09
C ALA A 264 14.40 -2.49 8.11
N LEU A 265 15.29 -2.08 7.21
CA LEU A 265 16.01 -2.95 6.28
C LEU A 265 17.50 -2.93 6.62
N GLY A 266 18.19 -4.07 6.52
CA GLY A 266 19.63 -4.14 6.79
C GLY A 266 20.03 -4.33 8.26
N GLU A 267 19.09 -4.67 9.14
CA GLU A 267 19.49 -5.28 10.41
C GLU A 267 20.13 -6.63 10.07
N GLU A 268 21.43 -6.80 10.35
CA GLU A 268 21.99 -8.14 10.37
C GLU A 268 21.10 -8.96 11.29
N PRO A 269 20.65 -10.15 10.86
CA PRO A 269 19.90 -11.02 11.74
C PRO A 269 20.81 -11.20 12.95
N LEU A 270 20.37 -10.69 14.11
CA LEU A 270 21.04 -10.93 15.38
C LEU A 270 21.30 -12.43 15.38
N ARG A 271 22.54 -12.82 15.06
CA ARG A 271 22.96 -14.20 15.14
C ARG A 271 22.74 -14.48 16.60
N ALA A 272 21.62 -15.12 16.92
CA ALA A 272 21.43 -15.71 18.21
C ALA A 272 22.67 -16.58 18.33
N HIS A 273 23.64 -16.12 19.12
CA HIS A 273 24.71 -16.95 19.62
C HIS A 273 23.99 -17.97 20.48
N ILE A 274 23.40 -18.97 19.82
CA ILE A 274 23.14 -20.26 20.39
C ILE A 274 24.55 -20.72 20.70
N SER A 275 24.99 -20.41 21.91
CA SER A 275 26.12 -21.04 22.53
C SER A 275 25.72 -22.52 22.61
N ALA A 276 26.03 -23.25 21.54
CA ALA A 276 26.07 -24.68 21.59
C ALA A 276 27.26 -25.01 22.49
N THR A 277 27.01 -25.00 23.80
CA THR A 277 27.80 -25.79 24.74
C THR A 277 27.66 -27.23 24.28
N ALA A 278 28.58 -27.64 23.41
CA ALA A 278 28.79 -29.02 23.07
C ALA A 278 29.15 -29.75 24.37
N THR A 279 28.19 -30.48 24.91
CA THR A 279 28.45 -31.55 25.86
C THR A 279 29.28 -32.61 25.13
N VAL A 280 30.58 -32.53 25.38
CA VAL A 280 31.53 -33.63 25.24
C VAL A 280 30.94 -34.84 25.96
N THR A 281 30.65 -35.90 25.21
CA THR A 281 30.54 -37.24 25.77
C THR A 281 31.50 -38.12 24.99
N GLU A 282 32.55 -38.53 25.70
CA GLU A 282 33.57 -39.48 25.29
C GLU A 282 33.00 -40.89 25.04
N ARG A 283 33.85 -41.70 24.36
CA ARG A 283 33.84 -43.16 24.11
C ARG A 283 33.25 -43.56 22.75
N MET A 284 33.91 -44.35 21.90
CA MET A 284 34.98 -45.33 22.11
C MET A 284 35.78 -45.60 20.82
N GLN A 285 37.01 -46.06 21.02
CA GLN A 285 38.10 -46.38 20.10
C GLN A 285 37.82 -47.48 19.07
N CYS A 286 38.55 -47.45 17.93
CA CYS A 286 39.51 -48.47 17.47
C CYS A 286 40.22 -47.92 16.20
N ALA A 287 41.54 -47.62 16.26
CA ALA A 287 42.65 -48.44 15.72
C ALA A 287 42.60 -48.54 14.17
N GLU A 288 43.61 -48.18 13.36
CA GLU A 288 45.03 -48.54 13.42
C GLU A 288 45.95 -47.56 12.64
N ARG A 289 47.14 -47.31 13.23
CA ARG A 289 48.52 -47.25 12.67
C ARG A 289 48.74 -46.81 11.21
N ARG A 290 49.62 -45.82 11.02
CA ARG A 290 51.03 -46.07 10.63
C ARG A 290 51.92 -44.82 10.76
N ASP A 291 53.14 -45.12 11.17
CA ASP A 291 54.31 -44.29 11.42
C ASP A 291 54.82 -43.60 10.15
N VAL A 292 55.40 -42.40 10.27
CA VAL A 292 56.72 -41.97 9.73
C VAL A 292 57.13 -40.64 10.40
N ASP A 293 58.15 -40.74 11.27
CA ASP A 293 59.37 -39.94 11.49
C ASP A 293 59.51 -38.45 11.06
N ASP A 294 60.09 -37.71 12.01
CA ASP A 294 61.14 -36.67 11.96
C ASP A 294 60.94 -35.36 11.15
N GLU A 295 60.88 -34.20 11.82
CA GLU A 295 62.08 -33.44 12.25
C GLU A 295 61.72 -32.19 13.08
N GLU A 296 62.62 -31.88 14.02
CA GLU A 296 62.97 -30.57 14.62
C GLU A 296 63.01 -29.45 13.56
N GLU A 297 62.90 -28.15 13.80
CA GLU A 297 63.11 -27.22 14.91
C GLU A 297 62.48 -25.90 14.41
N ASP A 298 61.93 -25.05 15.29
CA ASP A 298 62.39 -23.67 15.47
C ASP A 298 61.40 -22.73 16.16
N GLU A 299 62.04 -21.91 16.97
CA GLU A 299 61.61 -21.06 18.05
C GLU A 299 61.20 -19.66 17.53
N VAL A 300 59.93 -19.24 17.64
CA VAL A 300 59.58 -17.82 17.46
C VAL A 300 58.41 -17.35 18.36
N VAL A 301 58.81 -16.61 19.41
CA VAL A 301 58.20 -15.38 19.95
C VAL A 301 56.72 -15.39 20.35
N ARG A 302 56.50 -15.38 21.68
CA ARG A 302 55.25 -14.96 22.33
C ARG A 302 55.17 -13.42 22.44
N PRO A 303 54.06 -12.77 22.06
CA PRO A 303 53.73 -11.45 22.57
C PRO A 303 52.75 -11.53 23.75
N ALA A 304 53.05 -10.73 24.77
CA ALA A 304 52.29 -10.54 25.98
C ALA A 304 50.86 -10.05 25.69
N ALA A 305 49.88 -10.73 26.28
CA ALA A 305 48.48 -10.32 26.29
C ALA A 305 48.30 -9.13 27.24
N VAL A 306 48.05 -7.94 26.68
CA VAL A 306 47.56 -6.77 27.41
C VAL A 306 46.06 -6.94 27.61
N THR A 307 45.66 -7.32 28.83
CA THR A 307 44.26 -7.39 29.26
C THR A 307 43.74 -5.98 29.57
N SER A 308 43.33 -5.24 28.53
CA SER A 308 42.50 -4.04 28.72
C SER A 308 41.06 -4.49 28.99
N SER A 309 40.68 -4.49 30.28
CA SER A 309 39.29 -4.67 30.72
C SER A 309 38.48 -3.44 30.31
N ARG A 310 37.87 -3.53 29.13
CA ARG A 310 36.95 -2.52 28.60
C ARG A 310 35.54 -2.96 28.98
N ARG A 311 34.97 -2.32 30.01
CA ARG A 311 33.52 -2.39 30.28
C ARG A 311 32.78 -1.91 29.04
N VAL A 312 32.19 -2.85 28.32
CA VAL A 312 31.24 -2.57 27.25
C VAL A 312 29.89 -2.37 27.92
N ASP A 313 29.41 -1.13 27.96
CA ASP A 313 28.04 -0.83 28.33
C ASP A 313 27.11 -1.49 27.31
N THR A 314 26.52 -2.62 27.71
CA THR A 314 25.46 -3.29 26.96
C THR A 314 24.20 -2.44 27.05
N HIS A 315 24.11 -1.42 26.20
CA HIS A 315 22.84 -0.80 25.84
C HIS A 315 22.01 -1.82 25.08
N THR A 316 21.24 -2.60 25.83
CA THR A 316 20.18 -3.44 25.31
C THR A 316 19.15 -2.53 24.65
N HIS A 317 19.22 -2.43 23.31
CA HIS A 317 18.16 -1.84 22.51
C HIS A 317 16.90 -2.68 22.71
N SER A 318 16.02 -2.23 23.61
CA SER A 318 14.73 -2.85 23.82
C SER A 318 13.97 -2.86 22.50
N GLU A 319 13.80 -4.05 21.94
CA GLU A 319 12.99 -4.34 20.76
C GLU A 319 11.67 -3.57 20.86
N VAL A 320 11.48 -2.56 19.99
CA VAL A 320 10.36 -1.62 20.09
C VAL A 320 9.09 -2.33 19.63
N ARG A 321 8.42 -3.00 20.56
CA ARG A 321 7.17 -3.70 20.26
C ARG A 321 6.02 -2.72 19.99
N PRO A 322 5.10 -3.05 19.06
CA PRO A 322 3.88 -2.30 18.83
C PRO A 322 3.05 -2.11 20.11
N LYS A 323 2.85 -0.85 20.50
CA LYS A 323 1.98 -0.51 21.64
C LYS A 323 0.57 -0.21 21.13
N LYS A 324 -0.36 -1.14 21.40
CA LYS A 324 -1.81 -0.96 21.22
C LYS A 324 -2.32 -0.10 22.37
N VAL A 325 -3.05 0.98 22.10
CA VAL A 325 -3.71 1.78 23.14
C VAL A 325 -5.16 2.05 22.80
N PHE A 326 -5.98 2.23 23.82
CA PHE A 326 -7.42 2.46 23.68
C PHE A 326 -7.73 3.92 24.00
N LEU A 327 -8.09 4.69 22.99
CA LEU A 327 -8.39 6.11 23.11
C LEU A 327 -9.82 6.31 23.61
N VAL A 328 -9.99 7.20 24.57
CA VAL A 328 -11.29 7.59 25.13
C VAL A 328 -11.43 9.10 25.01
N ASN A 329 -12.57 9.57 24.50
CA ASN A 329 -12.90 10.99 24.46
C ASN A 329 -13.40 11.44 25.85
N ASN A 330 -12.74 12.42 26.48
CA ASN A 330 -13.17 12.95 27.78
C ASN A 330 -14.57 13.60 27.75
N GLU A 331 -15.01 14.10 26.59
CA GLU A 331 -16.35 14.69 26.41
C GLU A 331 -17.44 13.63 26.21
N SER A 332 -17.07 12.37 25.97
CA SER A 332 -18.01 11.26 25.75
C SER A 332 -17.43 9.96 26.31
N PRO A 333 -17.29 9.85 27.65
CA PRO A 333 -16.63 8.72 28.30
C PRO A 333 -17.36 7.38 28.09
N ASP A 334 -18.66 7.43 27.76
CA ASP A 334 -19.49 6.26 27.49
C ASP A 334 -19.33 5.72 26.07
N ALA A 335 -18.65 6.46 25.18
CA ALA A 335 -18.35 5.99 23.83
C ALA A 335 -17.33 4.84 23.87
N SER A 336 -17.53 3.84 23.01
CA SER A 336 -16.60 2.72 22.86
C SER A 336 -15.18 3.22 22.56
N PRO A 337 -14.15 2.75 23.29
CA PRO A 337 -12.78 3.20 23.07
C PRO A 337 -12.28 2.91 21.65
N THR A 338 -11.56 3.85 21.05
CA THR A 338 -10.98 3.69 19.70
C THR A 338 -9.55 3.15 19.79
N LEU A 339 -9.25 2.06 19.08
CA LEU A 339 -7.90 1.48 19.09
C LEU A 339 -6.91 2.33 18.27
N MET A 340 -5.73 2.59 18.82
CA MET A 340 -4.62 3.25 18.13
C MET A 340 -3.29 2.51 18.36
N MET A 341 -2.46 2.46 17.32
CA MET A 341 -1.09 1.92 17.38
C MET A 341 -0.09 3.06 17.54
N VAL A 342 0.58 3.16 18.70
CA VAL A 342 1.47 4.31 19.00
C VAL A 342 2.78 4.26 18.19
N GLN A 343 3.24 3.06 17.82
CA GLN A 343 4.54 2.85 17.14
C GLN A 343 4.68 3.57 15.79
N GLN A 344 3.57 4.00 15.20
CA GLN A 344 3.52 4.62 13.87
C GLN A 344 3.84 6.11 13.93
N LEU A 345 4.01 6.66 15.14
CA LEU A 345 4.09 8.08 15.43
C LEU A 345 5.41 8.35 16.13
N ARG A 346 6.16 9.32 15.60
CA ARG A 346 7.53 9.68 16.04
C ARG A 346 7.56 10.82 17.03
N THR A 347 6.48 11.60 17.13
CA THR A 347 6.38 12.73 18.05
C THR A 347 5.02 12.78 18.75
N MET A 348 4.96 13.41 19.93
CA MET A 348 3.69 13.64 20.62
C MET A 348 2.72 14.51 19.82
N ALA A 349 3.23 15.38 18.94
CA ALA A 349 2.40 16.17 18.03
C ALA A 349 1.64 15.25 17.05
N GLN A 350 2.34 14.28 16.46
CA GLN A 350 1.73 13.27 15.59
C GLN A 350 0.72 12.39 16.34
N VAL A 351 0.99 12.03 17.60
CA VAL A 351 0.02 11.35 18.47
C VAL A 351 -1.24 12.16 18.65
N LYS A 352 -1.14 13.43 19.08
CA LYS A 352 -2.31 14.29 19.28
C LYS A 352 -3.10 14.50 17.99
N GLN A 353 -2.41 14.65 16.85
CA GLN A 353 -3.06 14.75 15.55
C GLN A 353 -3.84 13.47 15.21
N ARG A 354 -3.24 12.29 15.41
CA ARG A 354 -3.94 11.02 15.15
C ARG A 354 -5.12 10.81 16.09
N VAL A 355 -4.98 11.14 17.37
CA VAL A 355 -6.07 11.10 18.35
C VAL A 355 -7.20 12.06 17.95
N SER A 356 -6.87 13.26 17.49
CA SER A 356 -7.83 14.26 16.98
C SER A 356 -8.67 13.71 15.83
N GLU A 357 -8.04 13.01 14.89
CA GLU A 357 -8.74 12.36 13.78
C GLU A 357 -9.62 11.20 14.23
N LEU A 358 -9.07 10.29 15.03
CA LEU A 358 -9.75 9.06 15.45
C LEU A 358 -10.96 9.34 16.36
N LEU A 359 -10.88 10.38 17.19
CA LEU A 359 -11.94 10.76 18.12
C LEU A 359 -12.77 11.95 17.64
N HIS A 360 -12.50 12.49 16.44
CA HIS A 360 -13.08 13.74 15.94
C HIS A 360 -12.96 14.93 16.94
N LEU A 361 -11.87 14.96 17.71
CA LEU A 361 -11.59 15.96 18.76
C LEU A 361 -10.65 17.05 18.26
N ARG A 362 -11.18 18.24 17.94
CA ARG A 362 -10.36 19.37 17.44
C ARG A 362 -10.43 20.60 18.35
N PRO A 363 -9.31 21.12 18.87
CA PRO A 363 -7.96 20.52 18.96
C PRO A 363 -7.82 19.61 20.20
N VAL A 364 -6.96 18.58 20.14
CA VAL A 364 -6.57 17.78 21.32
C VAL A 364 -5.58 18.58 22.18
N GLY A 365 -5.96 18.88 23.42
CA GLY A 365 -5.13 19.61 24.38
C GLY A 365 -4.08 18.71 25.04
N ALA A 366 -4.53 17.70 25.78
CA ALA A 366 -3.68 16.79 26.52
C ALA A 366 -4.16 15.33 26.42
N LEU A 367 -3.23 14.42 26.68
CA LEU A 367 -3.46 12.99 26.74
C LEU A 367 -3.10 12.53 28.14
N PHE A 368 -3.90 11.66 28.73
CA PHE A 368 -3.71 11.16 30.08
C PHE A 368 -3.86 9.64 30.11
N SER A 369 -3.12 8.94 30.97
CA SER A 369 -3.42 7.54 31.30
C SER A 369 -4.70 7.50 32.10
N ALA A 370 -5.67 6.69 31.67
CA ALA A 370 -6.95 6.55 32.35
C ALA A 370 -6.79 5.91 33.74
N GLU A 371 -5.77 5.06 33.90
CA GLU A 371 -5.51 4.31 35.13
C GLU A 371 -4.84 5.18 36.19
N THR A 372 -3.89 6.04 35.78
CA THR A 372 -3.05 6.79 36.72
C THR A 372 -3.42 8.26 36.84
N GLY A 373 -4.19 8.82 35.91
CA GLY A 373 -4.42 10.26 35.87
C GLY A 373 -3.24 11.05 35.27
N HIS A 374 -2.08 10.42 35.05
CA HIS A 374 -0.88 11.14 34.64
C HIS A 374 -0.95 11.60 33.19
N ARG A 375 -0.53 12.84 32.97
CA ARG A 375 -0.40 13.44 31.64
C ARG A 375 0.75 12.78 30.88
N LEU A 376 0.44 12.31 29.67
CA LEU A 376 1.42 11.73 28.75
C LEU A 376 2.11 12.87 27.98
N THR A 377 3.42 13.00 28.18
CA THR A 377 4.32 14.00 27.59
C THR A 377 5.35 13.39 26.63
N SER A 378 5.54 12.07 26.62
CA SER A 378 6.44 11.38 25.69
C SER A 378 5.87 10.05 25.18
N LEU A 379 6.40 9.58 24.04
CA LEU A 379 6.02 8.28 23.45
C LEU A 379 6.39 7.08 24.32
N SER A 380 7.46 7.20 25.12
CA SER A 380 7.93 6.11 25.99
C SER A 380 6.94 5.77 27.09
N GLN A 381 6.12 6.74 27.52
CA GLN A 381 5.10 6.58 28.56
C GLN A 381 3.89 5.75 28.11
N PHE A 382 3.69 5.56 26.80
CA PHE A 382 2.60 4.69 26.35
C PHE A 382 2.93 3.24 26.71
N LEU A 383 1.95 2.48 27.16
CA LEU A 383 2.08 1.03 27.42
C LEU A 383 1.10 0.26 26.54
N HIS A 384 1.45 -0.99 26.20
CA HIS A 384 0.54 -1.85 25.46
C HIS A 384 -0.70 -2.16 26.31
N GLY A 385 -1.89 -2.00 25.73
CA GLY A 385 -3.18 -2.16 26.40
C GLY A 385 -3.65 -0.94 27.19
N MET A 386 -2.85 0.14 27.27
CA MET A 386 -3.19 1.32 28.07
C MET A 386 -4.42 2.05 27.53
N ARG A 387 -5.30 2.51 28.43
CA ARG A 387 -6.38 3.43 28.07
C ARG A 387 -5.88 4.87 28.16
N VAL A 388 -6.05 5.63 27.08
CA VAL A 388 -5.63 7.02 26.98
C VAL A 388 -6.86 7.90 26.88
N VAL A 389 -7.03 8.80 27.84
CA VAL A 389 -8.08 9.82 27.80
C VAL A 389 -7.54 11.04 27.08
N ALA A 390 -8.22 11.47 26.04
CA ALA A 390 -7.91 12.67 25.28
C ALA A 390 -8.83 13.81 25.71
N THR A 391 -8.24 14.96 26.06
CA THR A 391 -8.99 16.19 26.36
C THR A 391 -8.91 17.17 25.21
N LYS A 392 -9.99 17.91 24.98
CA LYS A 392 -10.03 19.04 24.03
C LYS A 392 -9.35 20.27 24.63
N VAL A 393 -8.71 21.11 23.80
CA VAL A 393 -8.22 22.43 24.23
C VAL A 393 -9.41 23.27 24.71
N GLY A 394 -9.34 23.78 25.95
CA GLY A 394 -10.45 24.50 26.58
C GLY A 394 -11.62 23.60 27.01
N GLY A 395 -11.51 22.28 26.83
CA GLY A 395 -12.49 21.31 27.33
C GLY A 395 -12.35 21.07 28.83
N ARG A 396 -13.26 20.26 29.39
CA ARG A 396 -13.22 19.90 30.81
C ARG A 396 -11.87 19.24 31.16
N PRO A 397 -11.21 19.67 32.27
CA PRO A 397 -9.96 19.05 32.70
C PRO A 397 -10.20 17.58 33.05
N PHE A 398 -9.18 16.76 32.81
CA PHE A 398 -9.18 15.38 33.28
C PHE A 398 -8.78 15.37 34.75
N GLY A 399 -9.77 15.34 35.63
CA GLY A 399 -9.57 15.41 37.08
C GLY A 399 -10.53 16.42 37.71
N ASP A 400 -11.65 15.90 38.21
CA ASP A 400 -12.45 16.45 39.34
C ASP A 400 -13.65 15.54 39.65
N THR A 401 -14.00 14.60 38.77
CA THR A 401 -14.93 13.52 39.12
C THR A 401 -14.12 12.39 39.78
N PRO A 402 -14.33 12.07 41.08
CA PRO A 402 -13.75 10.88 41.66
C PRO A 402 -14.13 9.70 40.78
N ALA A 403 -13.16 8.89 40.38
CA ALA A 403 -13.37 7.72 39.56
C ALA A 403 -14.58 6.98 40.13
N SER A 404 -15.70 6.99 39.39
CA SER A 404 -16.84 6.15 39.72
C SER A 404 -16.25 4.75 39.77
N ARG A 405 -16.12 4.21 40.99
CA ARG A 405 -15.69 2.84 41.18
C ARG A 405 -16.73 2.04 40.41
N LEU A 406 -16.36 1.63 39.20
CA LEU A 406 -17.08 0.64 38.42
C LEU A 406 -16.96 -0.67 39.20
N SER A 407 -17.69 -0.76 40.31
CA SER A 407 -18.00 -2.00 40.97
C SER A 407 -18.65 -2.85 39.90
N GLY A 408 -18.06 -4.00 39.61
CA GLY A 408 -18.55 -4.96 38.63
C GLY A 408 -19.98 -5.39 38.96
N ARG A 409 -20.95 -4.60 38.50
CA ARG A 409 -22.35 -4.98 38.48
C ARG A 409 -22.52 -5.76 37.18
N LYS A 410 -22.37 -7.07 37.25
CA LYS A 410 -22.91 -7.99 36.25
C LYS A 410 -24.42 -7.76 36.20
N GLN A 411 -24.88 -6.84 35.35
CA GLN A 411 -26.30 -6.77 35.00
C GLN A 411 -26.60 -7.95 34.07
N PRO A 412 -27.63 -8.76 34.35
CA PRO A 412 -28.14 -9.73 33.38
C PRO A 412 -28.64 -8.95 32.17
N LEU A 413 -28.11 -9.27 31.00
CA LEU A 413 -28.63 -8.79 29.72
C LEU A 413 -30.08 -9.28 29.60
N THR A 414 -31.04 -8.40 29.91
CA THR A 414 -32.44 -8.63 29.57
C THR A 414 -32.64 -7.90 28.25
N VAL A 415 -32.63 -8.65 27.15
CA VAL A 415 -32.90 -8.13 25.80
C VAL A 415 -34.37 -7.71 25.75
N PRO A 416 -34.70 -6.41 25.59
CA PRO A 416 -36.06 -6.01 25.31
C PRO A 416 -36.31 -6.28 23.83
N GLN A 417 -37.15 -7.26 23.51
CA GLN A 417 -37.78 -7.31 22.21
C GLN A 417 -38.72 -6.11 22.09
N LYS A 418 -38.38 -5.15 21.22
CA LYS A 418 -39.32 -4.16 20.70
C LYS A 418 -39.25 -4.14 19.18
N PRO A 419 -40.39 -3.94 18.48
CA PRO A 419 -40.52 -4.18 17.04
C PRO A 419 -39.77 -3.13 16.22
N LEU A 420 -39.19 -3.59 15.11
CA LEU A 420 -38.65 -2.76 14.05
C LEU A 420 -39.79 -2.15 13.22
N GLU A 421 -40.25 -0.96 13.59
CA GLU A 421 -40.88 -0.04 12.65
C GLU A 421 -40.33 1.37 12.91
N GLY A 422 -39.57 1.88 11.95
CA GLY A 422 -38.94 3.19 12.02
C GLY A 422 -38.44 3.61 10.64
N ASN A 423 -39.36 4.11 9.81
CA ASN A 423 -39.06 4.79 8.56
C ASN A 423 -38.32 6.11 8.87
N SER A 424 -37.00 6.14 8.73
CA SER A 424 -36.24 7.39 8.77
C SER A 424 -36.34 8.10 7.42
N SER A 425 -36.65 9.40 7.41
CA SER A 425 -36.78 10.23 6.19
C SER A 425 -35.56 10.19 5.26
N LEU A 426 -34.36 9.98 5.82
CA LEU A 426 -33.10 9.84 5.07
C LEU A 426 -33.05 8.61 4.15
N SER A 427 -33.81 7.54 4.45
CA SER A 427 -33.83 6.35 3.59
C SER A 427 -34.73 6.54 2.36
N LEU A 428 -35.71 7.44 2.44
CA LEU A 428 -36.61 7.76 1.34
C LEU A 428 -35.90 8.64 0.30
N GLU A 429 -35.17 9.67 0.74
CA GLU A 429 -34.42 10.55 -0.17
C GLU A 429 -33.30 9.82 -0.93
N LEU A 430 -32.60 8.89 -0.25
CA LEU A 430 -31.56 8.08 -0.89
C LEU A 430 -32.14 7.07 -1.88
N ARG A 431 -33.30 6.48 -1.56
CA ARG A 431 -34.00 5.54 -2.45
C ARG A 431 -34.54 6.26 -3.69
N ASP A 432 -35.12 7.46 -3.53
CA ASP A 432 -35.55 8.31 -4.63
C ASP A 432 -34.39 8.75 -5.53
N TYR A 433 -33.25 9.11 -4.94
CA TYR A 433 -32.04 9.43 -5.70
C TYR A 433 -31.57 8.23 -6.53
N MET A 434 -31.50 7.04 -5.92
CA MET A 434 -31.07 5.81 -6.61
C MET A 434 -32.03 5.40 -7.72
N GLN A 435 -33.34 5.58 -7.50
CA GLN A 435 -34.36 5.27 -8.50
C GLN A 435 -34.30 6.22 -9.69
N ARG A 436 -34.06 7.53 -9.47
CA ARG A 436 -33.81 8.50 -10.55
C ARG A 436 -32.54 8.17 -11.33
N ALA A 437 -31.45 7.83 -10.65
CA ALA A 437 -30.20 7.45 -11.30
C ALA A 437 -30.37 6.19 -12.17
N CYS A 438 -31.08 5.17 -11.68
CA CYS A 438 -31.39 3.97 -12.46
C CYS A 438 -32.30 4.26 -13.67
N GLN A 439 -33.26 5.18 -13.55
CA GLN A 439 -34.12 5.58 -14.68
C GLN A 439 -33.33 6.35 -15.75
N SER A 440 -32.42 7.24 -15.36
CA SER A 440 -31.56 7.97 -16.30
C SER A 440 -30.61 7.03 -17.06
N LEU A 441 -30.14 5.96 -16.43
CA LEU A 441 -29.26 4.97 -17.06
C LEU A 441 -30.00 4.02 -18.01
N ARG A 442 -31.31 3.82 -17.84
CA ARG A 442 -32.14 3.02 -18.75
C ARG A 442 -32.54 3.75 -20.03
N GLY A 443 -32.33 5.06 -20.12
CA GLY A 443 -32.67 5.87 -21.30
C GLY A 443 -31.68 5.80 -22.47
N CYS A 444 -30.52 5.12 -22.32
CA CYS A 444 -29.44 5.20 -23.32
C CYS A 444 -29.05 3.86 -23.98
N VAL A 445 -29.82 2.79 -23.81
CA VAL A 445 -29.56 1.53 -24.54
C VAL A 445 -30.86 0.95 -25.05
N GLY A 446 -31.06 1.02 -26.37
CA GLY A 446 -32.08 0.22 -27.04
C GLY A 446 -31.68 -1.25 -26.96
N CYS A 447 -32.18 -1.95 -25.94
CA CYS A 447 -32.21 -3.40 -25.91
C CYS A 447 -33.62 -3.83 -26.28
N GLU A 448 -33.75 -4.37 -27.49
CA GLU A 448 -34.94 -5.09 -27.92
C GLU A 448 -35.19 -6.31 -27.03
N SER A 449 -36.47 -6.54 -26.85
CA SER A 449 -37.12 -7.54 -26.02
C SER A 449 -36.61 -8.96 -26.28
N LEU A 450 -36.30 -9.70 -25.21
CA LEU A 450 -36.39 -11.17 -25.24
C LEU A 450 -37.33 -11.64 -24.14
N ALA A 451 -38.34 -12.37 -24.62
CA ALA A 451 -39.47 -12.88 -23.89
C ALA A 451 -39.06 -13.90 -22.81
N ALA A 452 -39.88 -13.93 -21.76
CA ALA A 452 -39.87 -14.92 -20.73
C ALA A 452 -40.08 -16.33 -21.32
N VAL A 453 -39.22 -17.27 -20.91
CA VAL A 453 -39.47 -18.71 -21.10
C VAL A 453 -39.59 -19.34 -19.72
N ASP A 454 -40.75 -19.94 -19.54
CA ASP A 454 -41.25 -20.70 -18.40
C ASP A 454 -40.42 -21.97 -18.21
N THR A 455 -40.05 -22.29 -16.97
CA THR A 455 -39.30 -23.52 -16.63
C THR A 455 -40.16 -24.49 -15.85
N THR A 456 -40.84 -25.37 -16.58
CA THR A 456 -41.19 -26.71 -16.11
C THR A 456 -41.03 -27.68 -17.27
N THR A 457 -40.20 -28.72 -17.13
CA THR A 457 -40.59 -30.15 -17.12
C THR A 457 -39.33 -31.04 -17.16
N ARG A 458 -39.39 -32.11 -16.35
CA ARG A 458 -38.53 -33.31 -16.33
C ARG A 458 -38.45 -34.02 -17.68
N GLY A 459 -37.39 -34.81 -17.87
CA GLY A 459 -37.36 -35.92 -18.82
C GLY A 459 -35.97 -36.50 -19.00
N ASP A 460 -35.81 -37.75 -18.56
CA ASP A 460 -34.68 -38.65 -18.79
C ASP A 460 -34.46 -38.89 -20.30
N ASP A 461 -33.22 -39.19 -20.75
CA ASP A 461 -32.81 -40.54 -21.20
C ASP A 461 -31.47 -40.56 -21.96
N GLU A 462 -30.90 -41.76 -22.01
CA GLU A 462 -29.61 -42.22 -22.55
C GLU A 462 -29.31 -41.92 -24.03
N GLY A 463 -28.04 -42.04 -24.43
CA GLY A 463 -27.69 -42.36 -25.82
C GLY A 463 -26.27 -42.04 -26.27
N ALA A 464 -25.40 -43.05 -26.27
CA ALA A 464 -24.05 -43.02 -26.83
C ALA A 464 -23.99 -43.10 -28.37
N ALA A 465 -22.98 -42.48 -28.99
CA ALA A 465 -22.21 -42.89 -30.20
C ALA A 465 -21.42 -41.68 -30.73
N VAL A 466 -20.09 -41.63 -30.64
CA VAL A 466 -19.08 -42.21 -31.56
C VAL A 466 -19.24 -41.78 -33.04
N VAL A 467 -18.49 -40.71 -33.34
CA VAL A 467 -17.83 -40.23 -34.57
C VAL A 467 -17.61 -41.32 -35.66
N PRO A 468 -17.88 -41.04 -36.96
CA PRO A 468 -16.82 -40.51 -37.84
C PRO A 468 -17.24 -39.54 -38.96
N GLY A 469 -16.37 -38.55 -39.19
CA GLY A 469 -15.83 -38.31 -40.53
C GLY A 469 -16.26 -37.06 -41.32
N SER A 470 -15.23 -36.43 -41.88
CA SER A 470 -15.19 -35.75 -43.19
C SER A 470 -15.50 -34.24 -43.28
N ARG A 471 -14.41 -33.50 -43.51
CA ARG A 471 -14.20 -32.41 -44.49
C ARG A 471 -15.29 -31.35 -44.66
N GLY A 472 -14.95 -30.11 -44.35
CA GLY A 472 -15.68 -28.93 -44.81
C GLY A 472 -14.91 -27.64 -44.62
N SER A 473 -14.35 -27.14 -45.72
CA SER A 473 -13.94 -25.77 -46.06
C SER A 473 -14.20 -24.62 -45.06
N CYS A 474 -13.15 -23.84 -44.81
CA CYS A 474 -13.19 -22.48 -44.26
C CYS A 474 -14.00 -21.53 -45.15
N PRO A 475 -14.92 -20.71 -44.58
CA PRO A 475 -15.28 -19.44 -45.17
C PRO A 475 -14.47 -18.32 -44.52
N ARG A 476 -13.71 -17.64 -45.37
CA ARG A 476 -13.01 -16.39 -45.12
C ARG A 476 -14.07 -15.29 -45.07
N ILE A 477 -14.36 -14.74 -43.88
CA ILE A 477 -15.24 -13.55 -43.77
C ILE A 477 -14.36 -12.31 -43.85
N HIS A 478 -14.42 -11.63 -44.99
CA HIS A 478 -14.11 -10.21 -45.09
C HIS A 478 -15.33 -9.43 -44.60
N SER A 479 -15.14 -8.52 -43.65
CA SER A 479 -16.13 -7.48 -43.36
C SER A 479 -15.38 -6.16 -43.22
N ALA A 480 -15.43 -5.39 -44.30
CA ALA A 480 -15.22 -3.96 -44.28
C ALA A 480 -16.58 -3.32 -43.98
N SER A 481 -16.65 -2.55 -42.90
CA SER A 481 -17.78 -1.68 -42.59
C SER A 481 -17.20 -0.30 -42.36
N GLY A 482 -17.09 0.47 -43.45
CA GLY A 482 -16.87 1.90 -43.38
C GLY A 482 -18.15 2.56 -42.89
N VAL A 483 -18.08 3.28 -41.78
CA VAL A 483 -19.10 4.25 -41.39
C VAL A 483 -18.63 5.61 -41.87
N THR A 484 -19.23 6.04 -42.99
CA THR A 484 -19.19 7.41 -43.50
C THR A 484 -20.10 8.28 -42.63
N ALA A 485 -19.52 9.33 -42.03
CA ALA A 485 -20.29 10.43 -41.45
C ALA A 485 -20.46 11.50 -42.53
N GLU A 486 -21.70 11.71 -42.98
CA GLU A 486 -22.09 12.83 -43.81
C GLU A 486 -21.99 14.12 -43.00
N LEU A 487 -21.12 15.04 -43.44
CA LEU A 487 -21.12 16.44 -43.05
C LEU A 487 -21.59 17.25 -44.25
N SER A 488 -22.53 18.16 -44.04
CA SER A 488 -22.95 19.16 -45.02
C SER A 488 -23.63 20.34 -44.30
N PRO A 489 -23.67 21.55 -44.88
CA PRO A 489 -22.49 22.33 -45.24
C PRO A 489 -22.55 23.80 -44.76
N GLU A 490 -21.37 24.43 -44.81
CA GLU A 490 -21.09 25.83 -45.16
C GLU A 490 -21.78 27.00 -44.42
N THR A 491 -20.93 27.88 -43.87
CA THR A 491 -21.05 29.31 -44.19
C THR A 491 -19.66 29.91 -44.39
N LEU A 492 -19.51 30.53 -45.55
CA LEU A 492 -18.29 31.13 -46.09
C LEU A 492 -18.03 32.55 -45.55
N TYR A 493 -16.72 32.85 -45.47
CA TYR A 493 -16.03 34.09 -45.85
C TYR A 493 -15.88 35.30 -44.90
N SER A 494 -14.58 35.66 -44.84
CA SER A 494 -14.01 36.99 -45.09
C SER A 494 -13.70 37.86 -43.87
N GLY A 495 -12.40 38.06 -43.67
CA GLY A 495 -11.87 39.04 -42.74
C GLY A 495 -11.90 40.48 -43.28
N LYS A 496 -11.77 41.43 -42.36
CA LYS A 496 -10.87 42.59 -42.42
C LYS A 496 -11.02 43.45 -41.14
N HIS A 497 -9.88 43.71 -40.51
CA HIS A 497 -9.38 45.00 -40.01
C HIS A 497 -10.29 46.04 -39.32
N VAL A 498 -9.75 46.49 -38.17
CA VAL A 498 -9.74 47.86 -37.59
C VAL A 498 -11.00 48.35 -36.88
N GLY A 499 -10.79 48.91 -35.68
CA GLY A 499 -11.54 50.08 -35.23
C GLY A 499 -12.06 50.01 -33.80
N ALA A 500 -11.55 50.91 -32.97
CA ALA A 500 -11.99 51.16 -31.61
C ALA A 500 -13.38 51.85 -31.54
N VAL A 501 -13.89 51.96 -30.30
CA VAL A 501 -14.84 52.96 -29.74
C VAL A 501 -16.30 52.51 -29.48
N GLN A 502 -16.63 52.60 -28.18
CA GLN A 502 -17.91 52.90 -27.47
C GLN A 502 -19.19 52.05 -27.63
N ARG A 503 -19.76 51.76 -26.43
CA ARG A 503 -21.16 51.95 -25.94
C ARG A 503 -22.28 51.98 -27.01
N ASP A 504 -23.41 51.28 -26.89
CA ASP A 504 -24.28 51.07 -25.74
C ASP A 504 -25.25 49.87 -25.93
N ALA A 505 -25.82 49.47 -24.78
CA ALA A 505 -27.05 48.71 -24.49
C ALA A 505 -27.94 48.12 -25.62
N SER A 506 -28.16 46.80 -25.57
CA SER A 506 -29.48 46.11 -25.44
C SER A 506 -29.16 44.61 -25.35
N GLY A 507 -29.58 43.80 -24.38
CA GLY A 507 -30.93 43.67 -23.86
C GLY A 507 -31.60 42.45 -24.49
N ARG A 508 -31.12 41.22 -24.23
CA ARG A 508 -31.90 39.97 -24.36
C ARG A 508 -31.33 38.87 -23.48
N GLY A 509 -32.21 38.32 -22.65
CA GLY A 509 -31.89 37.46 -21.51
C GLY A 509 -31.32 36.09 -21.90
N GLY A 510 -30.21 35.75 -21.25
CA GLY A 510 -29.77 34.38 -21.03
C GLY A 510 -29.77 34.15 -19.51
N ALA A 511 -30.48 33.12 -19.05
CA ALA A 511 -30.43 32.68 -17.67
C ALA A 511 -29.03 32.12 -17.38
N VAL A 512 -28.17 32.91 -16.74
CA VAL A 512 -26.86 32.47 -16.26
C VAL A 512 -27.05 31.87 -14.87
N CYS A 513 -26.94 30.54 -14.79
CA CYS A 513 -26.81 29.82 -13.53
C CYS A 513 -25.41 30.09 -12.95
N SER A 514 -25.31 30.99 -11.98
CA SER A 514 -24.06 31.25 -11.25
C SER A 514 -23.95 30.28 -10.07
N LEU A 515 -23.07 29.29 -10.17
CA LEU A 515 -22.67 28.44 -9.06
C LEU A 515 -21.61 29.16 -8.23
N ARG A 516 -22.03 29.66 -7.07
CA ARG A 516 -21.15 30.31 -6.09
C ARG A 516 -20.64 29.25 -5.12
N PHE A 517 -19.36 28.90 -5.23
CA PHE A 517 -18.69 28.04 -4.26
C PHE A 517 -18.27 28.88 -3.05
N THR A 518 -18.94 28.69 -1.92
CA THR A 518 -18.43 29.12 -0.61
C THR A 518 -17.29 28.20 -0.19
N THR A 519 -16.06 28.70 -0.24
CA THR A 519 -14.93 28.09 0.44
C THR A 519 -15.16 28.19 1.95
N LEU A 520 -15.36 27.06 2.62
CA LEU A 520 -15.25 27.00 4.08
C LEU A 520 -13.78 27.24 4.43
N GLY A 521 -13.54 28.32 5.17
CA GLY A 521 -12.23 28.82 5.56
C GLY A 521 -11.39 27.84 6.37
N THR A 522 -10.09 28.11 6.29
CA THR A 522 -8.91 27.50 6.93
C THR A 522 -9.08 27.11 8.39
#